data_AF-A0AAV7YKE1-F1
#
_entry.id   AF-A0AAV7YKE1-F1
#
_cell.length_a   1.000
_cell.length_b   1.000
_cell.length_c   1.000
_cell.angle_alpha   90.00
_cell.angle_beta   90.00
_cell.angle_gamma   90.00
#
_symmetry.space_group_name_H-M   'P 1'
#
loop_
_entity.id
_entity.type
_entity.pdbx_description
1 polymer ?
#
loop_
_entity_poly.entity_id
_entity_poly.type
_entity_poly.pdbx_seq_one_letter_code
_entity_poly.pdbx_strand_id
1 'polypeptide(L)'
;MSLLIEDVNNNSLLLNESSDSRSSSTFISLSQEDSSTPSASTSFFSFSDVSSSTQEKIDLILQNEKQKKQNQNQNQNKNKIQYKYKKNKTKGNKQKEKKNLWRKYQDIRLFRPLSALFTLLIIFLIHYVSLFIPSTRIAFKWYDNRIQWSKFVSWILMGQVGYMFVAGVNKKRRNPCKGRGRNGYKQFRKLFFVALIVFWFSPVWVIAGKDDKEKTVTNKRTSNILIYNTFCLGLSYLLGLHFSHIEIPFIQRIAHKIAFPERWKKFNKRELILVMFVLIVCITFASINFWYFSSVKYPIWYIWVPAWTCIFVIISIISCFIKSNYELHLHHYFVFLMLMVLVVHQNYVCGIGWGISFGIYVEGVSNWSLANLWDKR
;
A
#
# COMPACT_ATOMS: atom_id res chain seq x y z
N MET A 1 -1.17 -46.50 -5.56
CA MET A 1 -2.33 -45.60 -5.79
C MET A 1 -1.81 -44.38 -6.53
N SER A 2 -1.33 -44.49 -7.78
CA SER A 2 -2.04 -44.66 -9.06
C SER A 2 -3.07 -43.55 -9.35
N LEU A 3 -2.74 -42.72 -10.37
CA LEU A 3 -3.59 -41.81 -11.17
C LEU A 3 -4.04 -40.52 -10.44
N LEU A 4 -3.95 -39.29 -10.97
CA LEU A 4 -3.92 -38.79 -12.36
C LEU A 4 -3.09 -37.50 -12.47
N ILE A 5 -2.35 -37.42 -13.58
CA ILE A 5 -1.75 -36.23 -14.16
C ILE A 5 -2.84 -35.58 -15.02
N GLU A 6 -3.12 -34.29 -14.82
CA GLU A 6 -3.89 -33.48 -15.77
C GLU A 6 -3.09 -32.24 -16.13
N ASP A 7 -2.76 -32.19 -17.42
CA ASP A 7 -2.13 -31.10 -18.14
C ASP A 7 -2.94 -29.81 -18.07
N VAL A 8 -2.29 -28.69 -17.74
CA VAL A 8 -2.76 -27.36 -18.14
C VAL A 8 -1.65 -26.68 -18.92
N ASN A 9 -1.76 -26.85 -20.22
CA ASN A 9 -1.09 -26.11 -21.27
C ASN A 9 -1.62 -24.67 -21.37
N ASN A 10 -0.79 -23.79 -21.95
CA ASN A 10 -1.11 -22.47 -22.52
C ASN A 10 -1.05 -21.24 -21.60
N ASN A 11 0.12 -20.59 -21.56
CA ASN A 11 0.39 -19.41 -22.40
C ASN A 11 1.77 -18.82 -22.06
N SER A 12 2.76 -19.21 -22.86
CA SER A 12 4.07 -18.57 -22.96
C SER A 12 3.89 -17.16 -23.56
N LEU A 13 3.78 -16.17 -22.69
CA LEU A 13 3.87 -14.76 -23.04
C LEU A 13 5.33 -14.42 -23.33
N LEU A 14 5.68 -14.48 -24.63
CA LEU A 14 6.85 -13.85 -25.22
C LEU A 14 6.86 -12.36 -24.84
N LEU A 15 7.72 -11.97 -23.90
CA LEU A 15 8.15 -10.60 -23.75
C LEU A 15 9.56 -10.49 -24.34
N ASN A 16 9.57 -9.97 -25.56
CA ASN A 16 10.72 -9.48 -26.31
C ASN A 16 11.66 -8.69 -25.39
N GLU A 17 12.88 -9.20 -25.26
CA GLU A 17 14.05 -8.41 -24.92
C GLU A 17 14.27 -7.38 -26.03
N SER A 18 14.00 -6.11 -25.73
CA SER A 18 14.48 -5.00 -26.54
C SER A 18 15.95 -4.79 -26.21
N SER A 19 16.82 -5.45 -26.96
CA SER A 19 18.24 -5.11 -27.05
C SER A 19 18.37 -3.72 -27.66
N ASP A 20 18.71 -2.74 -26.83
CA ASP A 20 19.16 -1.41 -27.24
C ASP A 20 20.48 -1.55 -28.03
N SER A 21 20.37 -1.66 -29.35
CA SER A 21 21.50 -1.46 -30.25
C SER A 21 21.84 0.02 -30.29
N ARG A 22 22.88 0.41 -29.54
CA ARG A 22 23.63 1.64 -29.74
C ARG A 22 24.08 1.74 -31.19
N SER A 23 23.39 2.54 -32.00
CA SER A 23 23.91 2.99 -33.29
C SER A 23 25.00 4.04 -33.02
N SER A 24 26.25 3.59 -33.02
CA SER A 24 27.43 4.45 -33.14
C SER A 24 27.30 5.26 -34.43
N SER A 25 27.10 6.57 -34.29
CA SER A 25 27.22 7.55 -35.36
C SER A 25 28.69 7.62 -35.79
N THR A 26 29.06 6.78 -36.75
CA THR A 26 30.35 6.89 -37.42
C THR A 26 30.25 8.03 -38.42
N PHE A 27 30.96 9.11 -38.12
CA PHE A 27 31.29 10.18 -39.04
C PHE A 27 31.96 9.56 -40.28
N ILE A 28 31.33 9.69 -41.44
CA ILE A 28 32.00 9.52 -42.73
C ILE A 28 32.11 10.92 -43.32
N SER A 29 33.29 11.50 -43.15
CA SER A 29 33.82 12.56 -44.00
C SER A 29 34.04 11.98 -45.39
N LEU A 30 33.21 12.36 -46.37
CA LEU A 30 33.54 12.15 -47.77
C LEU A 30 34.01 13.48 -48.38
N SER A 31 35.20 13.36 -48.93
CA SER A 31 36.04 14.33 -49.59
C SER A 31 35.40 14.98 -50.82
N GLN A 32 35.79 16.24 -51.03
CA GLN A 32 35.78 16.92 -52.32
C GLN A 32 36.38 16.03 -53.42
N GLU A 33 35.70 15.96 -54.56
CA GLU A 33 36.34 15.78 -55.85
C GLU A 33 35.65 16.71 -56.85
N ASP A 34 36.47 17.60 -57.41
CA ASP A 34 36.21 18.38 -58.61
C ASP A 34 35.89 17.45 -59.80
N SER A 35 35.06 17.90 -60.73
CA SER A 35 35.41 17.88 -62.16
C SER A 35 34.26 18.32 -63.07
N SER A 36 34.62 19.22 -63.98
CA SER A 36 34.15 19.36 -65.36
C SER A 36 32.64 19.55 -65.62
N THR A 37 32.30 20.82 -65.82
CA THR A 37 31.32 21.27 -66.83
C THR A 37 31.60 20.68 -68.22
N PRO A 38 30.62 20.06 -68.89
CA PRO A 38 30.62 19.94 -70.33
C PRO A 38 29.75 21.06 -70.92
N SER A 39 30.42 21.95 -71.67
CA SER A 39 29.80 22.84 -72.65
C SER A 39 29.16 22.00 -73.76
N ALA A 40 27.84 21.83 -73.72
CA ALA A 40 27.10 21.16 -74.77
C ALA A 40 26.83 22.13 -75.92
N SER A 41 27.50 21.86 -77.03
CA SER A 41 27.31 22.45 -78.34
C SER A 41 25.86 22.28 -78.82
N THR A 42 25.23 23.41 -79.17
CA THR A 42 23.98 23.53 -79.91
C THR A 42 24.14 22.98 -81.33
N SER A 43 23.63 21.78 -81.58
CA SER A 43 23.33 21.30 -82.93
C SER A 43 21.84 21.46 -83.20
N PHE A 44 21.49 22.48 -83.98
CA PHE A 44 20.17 22.66 -84.60
C PHE A 44 19.98 21.56 -85.66
N PHE A 45 19.23 20.50 -85.32
CA PHE A 45 18.66 19.58 -86.31
C PHE A 45 17.22 20.01 -86.58
N SER A 46 16.96 20.54 -87.79
CA SER A 46 15.60 20.77 -88.27
C SER A 46 14.98 19.43 -88.66
N PHE A 47 14.16 18.88 -87.77
CA PHE A 47 13.25 17.77 -88.08
C PHE A 47 12.03 18.31 -88.83
N SER A 48 12.14 18.45 -90.15
CA SER A 48 10.99 18.34 -91.05
C SER A 48 10.83 16.86 -91.37
N ASP A 49 9.62 16.34 -91.18
CA ASP A 49 9.19 14.95 -91.42
C ASP A 49 9.30 13.98 -90.24
N VAL A 50 8.80 14.41 -89.07
CA VAL A 50 8.27 13.46 -88.07
C VAL A 50 6.95 12.92 -88.62
N SER A 51 6.93 11.65 -89.01
CA SER A 51 5.69 10.98 -89.41
C SER A 51 4.67 11.06 -88.27
N SER A 52 3.40 11.29 -88.61
CA SER A 52 2.28 11.44 -87.67
C SER A 52 2.25 10.35 -86.57
N SER A 53 2.74 9.14 -86.86
CA SER A 53 2.79 8.03 -85.87
C SER A 53 3.82 8.20 -84.74
N THR A 54 4.88 8.98 -84.95
CA THR A 54 5.92 9.19 -83.92
C THR A 54 5.50 10.28 -82.94
N GLN A 55 4.84 11.32 -83.45
CA GLN A 55 4.23 12.38 -82.63
C GLN A 55 3.12 11.80 -81.73
N GLU A 56 2.30 10.91 -82.27
CA GLU A 56 1.24 10.21 -81.51
C GLU A 56 1.81 9.36 -80.35
N LYS A 57 2.94 8.65 -80.57
CA LYS A 57 3.62 7.91 -79.50
C LYS A 57 4.21 8.83 -78.42
N ILE A 58 4.79 9.95 -78.82
CA ILE A 58 5.34 10.94 -77.88
C ILE A 58 4.22 11.54 -77.03
N ASP A 59 3.09 11.91 -77.65
CA ASP A 59 1.92 12.43 -76.94
C ASP A 59 1.33 11.40 -75.97
N LEU A 60 1.28 10.12 -76.37
CA LEU A 60 0.80 9.04 -75.53
C LEU A 60 1.73 8.74 -74.34
N ILE A 61 3.05 8.86 -74.53
CA ILE A 61 4.05 8.78 -73.44
C ILE A 61 3.89 9.97 -72.48
N LEU A 62 3.77 11.19 -73.01
CA LEU A 62 3.55 12.41 -72.21
C LEU A 62 2.25 12.34 -71.41
N GLN A 63 1.18 11.80 -72.00
CA GLN A 63 -0.10 11.62 -71.32
C GLN A 63 -0.01 10.56 -70.20
N ASN A 64 0.67 9.45 -70.46
CA ASN A 64 0.94 8.42 -69.45
C ASN A 64 1.82 8.94 -68.30
N GLU A 65 2.84 9.76 -68.59
CA GLU A 65 3.65 10.38 -67.55
C GLU A 65 2.85 11.38 -66.70
N LYS A 66 2.01 12.21 -67.34
CA LYS A 66 1.10 13.13 -66.64
C LYS A 66 0.15 12.34 -65.73
N GLN A 67 -0.41 11.23 -66.20
CA GLN A 67 -1.30 10.37 -65.41
C GLN A 67 -0.57 9.68 -64.26
N LYS A 68 0.66 9.19 -64.48
CA LYS A 68 1.51 8.64 -63.40
C LYS A 68 1.84 9.67 -62.33
N LYS A 69 2.21 10.91 -62.72
CA LYS A 69 2.48 12.01 -61.78
C LYS A 69 1.23 12.40 -60.99
N GLN A 70 0.05 12.43 -61.63
CA GLN A 70 -1.23 12.65 -60.94
C GLN A 70 -1.54 11.55 -59.92
N ASN A 71 -1.39 10.27 -60.30
CA ASN A 71 -1.61 9.15 -59.39
C ASN A 71 -0.63 9.13 -58.21
N GLN A 72 0.65 9.46 -58.44
CA GLN A 72 1.65 9.61 -57.38
C GLN A 72 1.28 10.74 -56.42
N ASN A 73 0.87 11.91 -56.93
CA ASN A 73 0.43 13.03 -56.10
C ASN A 73 -0.83 12.67 -55.28
N GLN A 74 -1.79 11.96 -55.87
CA GLN A 74 -2.97 11.48 -55.15
C GLN A 74 -2.60 10.49 -54.03
N ASN A 75 -1.71 9.55 -54.29
CA ASN A 75 -1.25 8.58 -53.28
C ASN A 75 -0.46 9.25 -52.15
N GLN A 76 0.42 10.21 -52.47
CA GLN A 76 1.11 11.00 -51.45
C GLN A 76 0.14 11.80 -50.58
N ASN A 77 -0.90 12.38 -51.17
CA ASN A 77 -1.91 13.13 -50.43
C ASN A 77 -2.76 12.22 -49.53
N LYS A 78 -3.17 11.04 -50.02
CA LYS A 78 -3.86 10.01 -49.21
C LYS A 78 -3.01 9.58 -48.00
N ASN A 79 -1.72 9.32 -48.19
CA ASN A 79 -0.81 8.94 -47.10
C ASN A 79 -0.64 10.05 -46.07
N LYS A 80 -0.53 11.32 -46.49
CA LYS A 80 -0.47 12.48 -45.59
C LYS A 80 -1.74 12.62 -44.75
N ILE A 81 -2.92 12.42 -45.33
CA ILE A 81 -4.21 12.46 -44.63
C ILE A 81 -4.29 11.31 -43.60
N GLN A 82 -3.92 10.10 -43.98
CA GLN A 82 -3.96 8.93 -43.09
C GLN A 82 -2.99 9.09 -41.91
N TYR A 83 -1.80 9.65 -42.13
CA TYR A 83 -0.84 9.96 -41.07
C TYR A 83 -1.37 11.04 -40.12
N LYS A 84 -1.94 12.14 -40.64
CA LYS A 84 -2.56 13.20 -39.80
C LYS A 84 -3.70 12.63 -38.96
N TYR A 85 -4.55 11.78 -39.53
CA TYR A 85 -5.65 11.13 -38.80
C TYR A 85 -5.13 10.23 -37.68
N LYS A 86 -4.15 9.33 -37.96
CA LYS A 86 -3.52 8.49 -36.92
C LYS A 86 -2.91 9.34 -35.80
N LYS A 87 -2.15 10.38 -36.14
CA LYS A 87 -1.52 11.29 -35.17
C LYS A 87 -2.57 12.01 -34.29
N ASN A 88 -3.67 12.47 -34.88
CA ASN A 88 -4.75 13.12 -34.14
C ASN A 88 -5.51 12.14 -33.24
N LYS A 89 -5.77 10.91 -33.70
CA LYS A 89 -6.37 9.85 -32.89
C LYS A 89 -5.49 9.49 -31.68
N THR A 90 -4.17 9.37 -31.88
CA THR A 90 -3.21 9.12 -30.78
C THR A 90 -3.18 10.30 -29.78
N LYS A 91 -3.22 11.55 -30.26
CA LYS A 91 -3.29 12.74 -29.38
C LYS A 91 -4.59 12.77 -28.57
N GLY A 92 -5.73 12.48 -29.20
CA GLY A 92 -7.04 12.40 -28.53
C GLY A 92 -7.08 11.31 -27.46
N ASN A 93 -6.55 10.12 -27.75
CA ASN A 93 -6.44 9.03 -26.78
C ASN A 93 -5.55 9.42 -25.59
N LYS A 94 -4.38 10.03 -25.83
CA LYS A 94 -3.49 10.52 -24.76
C LYS A 94 -4.15 11.60 -23.89
N GLN A 95 -4.93 12.50 -24.49
CA GLN A 95 -5.68 13.52 -23.73
C GLN A 95 -6.80 12.89 -22.89
N LYS A 96 -7.54 11.92 -23.44
CA LYS A 96 -8.59 11.18 -22.71
C LYS A 96 -8.00 10.39 -21.54
N GLU A 97 -6.86 9.74 -21.75
CA GLU A 97 -6.11 9.02 -20.72
C GLU A 97 -5.62 9.96 -19.61
N LYS A 98 -5.01 11.11 -19.97
CA LYS A 98 -4.63 12.15 -19.00
C LYS A 98 -5.83 12.67 -18.21
N LYS A 99 -6.97 12.91 -18.86
CA LYS A 99 -8.20 13.38 -18.20
C LYS A 99 -8.76 12.33 -17.23
N ASN A 100 -8.72 11.04 -17.61
CA ASN A 100 -9.13 9.93 -16.75
C ASN A 100 -8.19 9.77 -15.54
N LEU A 101 -6.87 9.91 -15.75
CA LEU A 101 -5.88 9.90 -14.67
C LEU A 101 -6.09 11.08 -13.71
N TRP A 102 -6.36 12.28 -14.24
CA TRP A 102 -6.64 13.46 -13.43
C TRP A 102 -7.90 13.31 -12.58
N ARG A 103 -9.00 12.79 -13.16
CA ARG A 103 -10.22 12.48 -12.40
C ARG A 103 -9.95 11.47 -11.29
N LYS A 104 -9.24 10.38 -11.62
CA LYS A 104 -8.82 9.37 -10.63
C LYS A 104 -7.96 9.98 -9.52
N TYR A 105 -7.11 10.96 -9.84
CA TYR A 105 -6.25 11.64 -8.86
C TYR A 105 -7.04 12.63 -7.98
N GLN A 106 -7.95 13.42 -8.57
CA GLN A 106 -8.81 14.34 -7.83
C GLN A 106 -9.73 13.60 -6.85
N ASP A 107 -10.34 12.50 -7.30
CA ASP A 107 -11.17 11.66 -6.44
C ASP A 107 -10.37 11.16 -5.24
N ILE A 108 -9.11 10.73 -5.44
CA ILE A 108 -8.26 10.24 -4.37
C ILE A 108 -7.86 11.34 -3.37
N ARG A 109 -7.59 12.57 -3.84
CA ARG A 109 -7.06 13.66 -3.02
C ARG A 109 -8.07 14.22 -2.02
N LEU A 110 -9.35 14.34 -2.40
CA LEU A 110 -10.41 14.85 -1.53
C LEU A 110 -11.14 13.74 -0.76
N PHE A 111 -11.39 12.59 -1.39
CA PHE A 111 -12.17 11.52 -0.77
C PHE A 111 -11.48 10.94 0.46
N ARG A 112 -10.15 10.74 0.40
CA ARG A 112 -9.39 10.14 1.51
C ARG A 112 -9.44 10.97 2.80
N PRO A 113 -9.08 12.26 2.82
CA PRO A 113 -9.16 13.05 4.05
C PRO A 113 -10.60 13.15 4.57
N LEU A 114 -11.59 13.31 3.68
CA LEU A 114 -13.01 13.32 4.09
C LEU A 114 -13.44 12.00 4.74
N SER A 115 -13.05 10.87 4.15
CA SER A 115 -13.35 9.55 4.72
C SER A 115 -12.64 9.29 6.06
N ALA A 116 -11.42 9.81 6.23
CA ALA A 116 -10.67 9.73 7.49
C ALA A 116 -11.34 10.58 8.57
N LEU A 117 -11.76 11.81 8.24
CA LEU A 117 -12.53 12.68 9.15
C LEU A 117 -13.87 12.04 9.53
N PHE A 118 -14.58 11.47 8.57
CA PHE A 118 -15.82 10.74 8.83
C PHE A 118 -15.60 9.52 9.74
N THR A 119 -14.50 8.80 9.55
CA THR A 119 -14.13 7.68 10.42
C THR A 119 -13.77 8.15 11.83
N LEU A 120 -13.08 9.29 11.96
CA LEU A 120 -12.82 9.91 13.27
C LEU A 120 -14.12 10.27 13.98
N LEU A 121 -15.10 10.83 13.26
CA LEU A 121 -16.42 11.15 13.79
C LEU A 121 -17.16 9.88 14.27
N ILE A 122 -17.07 8.78 13.51
CA ILE A 122 -17.63 7.48 13.93
C ILE A 122 -16.93 6.98 15.20
N ILE A 123 -15.61 7.07 15.30
CA ILE A 123 -14.85 6.67 16.50
C ILE A 123 -15.26 7.53 17.71
N PHE A 124 -15.40 8.84 17.53
CA PHE A 124 -15.92 9.73 18.56
C PHE A 124 -17.31 9.29 19.03
N LEU A 125 -18.22 9.00 18.10
CA LEU A 125 -19.58 8.54 18.41
C LEU A 125 -19.57 7.20 19.15
N ILE A 126 -18.71 6.26 18.73
CA ILE A 126 -18.52 4.97 19.41
C ILE A 126 -18.12 5.19 20.86
N HIS A 127 -17.12 6.03 21.13
CA HIS A 127 -16.69 6.33 22.48
C HIS A 127 -17.78 7.03 23.29
N TYR A 128 -18.45 8.01 22.69
CA TYR A 128 -19.57 8.72 23.33
C TYR A 128 -20.69 7.78 23.77
N VAL A 129 -21.20 6.96 22.84
CA VAL A 129 -22.29 6.01 23.14
C VAL A 129 -21.81 4.95 24.15
N SER A 130 -20.58 4.47 24.03
CA SER A 130 -20.04 3.45 24.93
C SER A 130 -19.99 3.92 26.39
N LEU A 131 -19.81 5.22 26.66
CA LEU A 131 -19.76 5.75 28.03
C LEU A 131 -21.06 5.59 28.83
N PHE A 132 -22.18 5.35 28.15
CA PHE A 132 -23.48 5.10 28.78
C PHE A 132 -23.71 3.63 29.13
N ILE A 133 -22.81 2.72 28.72
CA ILE A 133 -22.92 1.30 29.02
C ILE A 133 -22.51 1.07 30.48
N PRO A 134 -23.37 0.47 31.31
CA PRO A 134 -23.11 0.28 32.73
C PRO A 134 -21.97 -0.72 32.98
N SER A 135 -21.25 -0.53 34.08
CA SER A 135 -20.22 -1.47 34.53
C SER A 135 -20.82 -2.54 35.45
N THR A 136 -20.36 -3.78 35.32
CA THR A 136 -20.82 -4.90 36.17
C THR A 136 -19.82 -5.14 37.29
N ARG A 137 -20.29 -5.24 38.54
CA ARG A 137 -19.40 -5.58 39.66
C ARG A 137 -19.02 -7.05 39.62
N ILE A 138 -17.73 -7.36 39.84
CA ILE A 138 -17.27 -8.73 40.08
C ILE A 138 -16.56 -8.80 41.42
N ALA A 139 -16.82 -9.88 42.16
CA ALA A 139 -16.21 -10.21 43.44
C ALA A 139 -14.76 -10.75 43.29
N PHE A 140 -13.90 -10.10 42.49
CA PHE A 140 -12.46 -10.42 42.44
C PHE A 140 -11.65 -9.37 43.19
N LYS A 141 -11.10 -9.75 44.35
CA LYS A 141 -10.36 -8.88 45.28
C LYS A 141 -9.14 -8.17 44.67
N TRP A 142 -8.61 -8.68 43.55
CA TRP A 142 -7.35 -8.23 42.93
C TRP A 142 -7.55 -7.32 41.71
N TYR A 143 -8.78 -7.23 41.19
CA TYR A 143 -9.13 -6.41 40.05
C TYR A 143 -9.97 -5.23 40.54
N ASP A 144 -10.02 -4.12 39.78
CA ASP A 144 -11.05 -3.13 40.09
C ASP A 144 -12.39 -3.86 40.08
N ASN A 145 -13.21 -3.73 41.13
CA ASN A 145 -14.35 -4.61 41.37
C ASN A 145 -15.45 -4.47 40.30
N ARG A 146 -15.18 -3.89 39.13
CA ARG A 146 -16.09 -3.61 38.02
C ARG A 146 -15.45 -3.93 36.67
N ILE A 147 -16.11 -4.76 35.86
CA ILE A 147 -15.88 -4.80 34.41
C ILE A 147 -16.56 -3.58 33.81
N GLN A 148 -15.77 -2.74 33.15
CA GLN A 148 -16.26 -1.60 32.39
C GLN A 148 -16.58 -2.00 30.95
N TRP A 149 -17.81 -2.46 30.70
CA TRP A 149 -18.28 -2.90 29.37
C TRP A 149 -18.20 -1.80 28.31
N SER A 150 -18.25 -0.53 28.72
CA SER A 150 -17.99 0.63 27.86
C SER A 150 -16.66 0.52 27.11
N LYS A 151 -15.58 0.16 27.80
CA LYS A 151 -14.25 -0.05 27.20
C LYS A 151 -14.25 -1.20 26.21
N PHE A 152 -14.89 -2.30 26.57
CA PHE A 152 -15.01 -3.50 25.74
C PHE A 152 -15.74 -3.22 24.42
N VAL A 153 -16.90 -2.56 24.49
CA VAL A 153 -17.68 -2.22 23.30
C VAL A 153 -16.94 -1.24 22.42
N SER A 154 -16.31 -0.21 23.00
CA SER A 154 -15.44 0.71 22.26
C SER A 154 -14.32 -0.04 21.51
N TRP A 155 -13.61 -0.93 22.18
CA TRP A 155 -12.54 -1.75 21.62
C TRP A 155 -12.99 -2.58 20.41
N ILE A 156 -14.07 -3.34 20.58
CA ILE A 156 -14.59 -4.22 19.53
C ILE A 156 -15.05 -3.41 18.32
N LEU A 157 -15.83 -2.35 18.54
CA LEU A 157 -16.35 -1.52 17.47
C LEU A 157 -15.25 -0.78 16.71
N MET A 158 -14.24 -0.24 17.41
CA MET A 158 -13.08 0.39 16.76
C MET A 158 -12.37 -0.58 15.82
N GLY A 159 -12.12 -1.83 16.24
CA GLY A 159 -11.48 -2.85 15.42
C GLY A 159 -12.28 -3.19 14.16
N GLN A 160 -13.61 -3.36 14.29
CA GLN A 160 -14.47 -3.65 13.13
C GLN A 160 -14.56 -2.45 12.18
N VAL A 161 -14.74 -1.24 12.70
CA VAL A 161 -14.80 -0.01 11.88
C VAL A 161 -13.50 0.25 11.15
N GLY A 162 -12.34 0.10 11.81
CA GLY A 162 -11.06 0.26 11.12
C GLY A 162 -10.82 -0.80 10.06
N TYR A 163 -11.24 -2.06 10.29
CA TYR A 163 -11.18 -3.09 9.27
C TYR A 163 -12.01 -2.70 8.04
N MET A 164 -13.26 -2.27 8.26
CA MET A 164 -14.17 -1.82 7.22
C MET A 164 -13.65 -0.58 6.49
N PHE A 165 -13.04 0.36 7.22
CA PHE A 165 -12.38 1.53 6.66
C PHE A 165 -11.25 1.12 5.71
N VAL A 166 -10.30 0.30 6.16
CA VAL A 166 -9.18 -0.12 5.32
C VAL A 166 -9.67 -0.96 4.12
N ALA A 167 -10.64 -1.85 4.34
CA ALA A 167 -11.20 -2.68 3.28
C ALA A 167 -11.97 -1.85 2.23
N GLY A 168 -12.84 -0.94 2.66
CA GLY A 168 -13.71 -0.15 1.81
C GLY A 168 -13.04 1.07 1.21
N VAL A 169 -12.34 1.87 2.03
CA VAL A 169 -11.71 3.13 1.61
C VAL A 169 -10.35 2.86 0.96
N ASN A 170 -9.45 2.17 1.67
CA ASN A 170 -8.07 2.02 1.21
C ASN A 170 -7.96 0.97 0.09
N LYS A 171 -8.65 -0.17 0.24
CA LYS A 171 -8.62 -1.28 -0.73
C LYS A 171 -9.80 -1.32 -1.70
N LYS A 172 -10.77 -0.39 -1.59
CA LYS A 172 -11.91 -0.28 -2.52
C LYS A 172 -12.70 -1.57 -2.71
N ARG A 173 -12.83 -2.39 -1.65
CA ARG A 173 -13.63 -3.62 -1.72
C ARG A 173 -15.10 -3.26 -1.82
N ARG A 174 -15.82 -3.93 -2.73
CA ARG A 174 -17.28 -3.79 -2.87
C ARG A 174 -18.02 -4.11 -1.57
N ASN A 175 -17.54 -5.08 -0.80
CA ASN A 175 -18.04 -5.39 0.54
C ASN A 175 -16.88 -5.22 1.55
N PRO A 176 -16.94 -4.22 2.45
CA PRO A 176 -15.87 -3.92 3.39
C PRO A 176 -15.71 -4.98 4.50
N CYS A 177 -16.72 -5.82 4.75
CA CYS A 177 -16.64 -6.92 5.72
C CYS A 177 -16.01 -8.18 5.12
N LYS A 178 -15.85 -8.26 3.80
CA LYS A 178 -15.27 -9.41 3.12
C LYS A 178 -13.74 -9.29 3.06
N GLY A 179 -13.06 -10.36 3.47
CA GLY A 179 -11.62 -10.51 3.33
C GLY A 179 -11.17 -10.71 1.88
N ARG A 180 -9.85 -10.66 1.66
CA ARG A 180 -9.26 -10.88 0.33
C ARG A 180 -9.43 -12.34 -0.11
N GLY A 181 -9.72 -12.53 -1.41
CA GLY A 181 -9.81 -13.85 -2.04
C GLY A 181 -11.04 -14.68 -1.64
N ARG A 182 -10.88 -16.01 -1.61
CA ARG A 182 -11.96 -16.98 -1.28
C ARG A 182 -12.27 -17.05 0.22
N ASN A 183 -11.57 -16.28 1.06
CA ASN A 183 -11.72 -16.35 2.52
C ASN A 183 -13.03 -15.77 3.05
N GLY A 184 -13.84 -15.11 2.22
CA GLY A 184 -15.16 -14.61 2.62
C GLY A 184 -15.09 -13.72 3.87
N TYR A 185 -15.95 -14.00 4.86
CA TYR A 185 -15.97 -13.28 6.15
C TYR A 185 -15.07 -13.90 7.23
N LYS A 186 -14.23 -14.90 6.88
CA LYS A 186 -13.39 -15.58 7.89
C LYS A 186 -12.44 -14.61 8.59
N GLN A 187 -11.88 -13.65 7.86
CA GLN A 187 -10.86 -12.73 8.40
C GLN A 187 -11.44 -11.68 9.35
N PHE A 188 -12.60 -11.12 9.00
CA PHE A 188 -13.37 -10.24 9.87
C PHE A 188 -13.74 -10.95 11.19
N ARG A 189 -14.23 -12.20 11.11
CA ARG A 189 -14.53 -13.01 12.30
C ARG A 189 -13.28 -13.35 13.13
N LYS A 190 -12.17 -13.73 12.50
CA LYS A 190 -10.90 -13.98 13.21
C LYS A 190 -10.44 -12.73 13.96
N LEU A 191 -10.51 -11.55 13.34
CA LEU A 191 -10.19 -10.29 14.00
C LEU A 191 -11.07 -10.06 15.24
N PHE A 192 -12.37 -10.29 15.12
CA PHE A 192 -13.31 -10.21 16.24
C PHE A 192 -12.90 -11.15 17.39
N PHE A 193 -12.63 -12.43 17.11
CA PHE A 193 -12.21 -13.39 18.14
C PHE A 193 -10.88 -13.03 18.79
N VAL A 194 -9.89 -12.61 18.00
CA VAL A 194 -8.61 -12.14 18.54
C VAL A 194 -8.82 -10.90 19.41
N ALA A 195 -9.69 -9.97 19.00
CA ALA A 195 -10.03 -8.80 19.79
C ALA A 195 -10.67 -9.18 21.14
N LEU A 196 -11.55 -10.18 21.19
CA LEU A 196 -12.12 -10.68 22.45
C LEU A 196 -11.05 -11.15 23.43
N ILE A 197 -10.06 -11.90 22.95
CA ILE A 197 -8.96 -12.42 23.77
C ILE A 197 -8.06 -11.29 24.23
N VAL A 198 -7.63 -10.44 23.28
CA VAL A 198 -6.65 -9.36 23.52
C VAL A 198 -7.18 -8.30 24.47
N PHE A 199 -8.50 -8.07 24.51
CA PHE A 199 -9.16 -7.11 25.40
C PHE A 199 -8.72 -7.23 26.87
N TRP A 200 -8.61 -8.46 27.35
CA TRP A 200 -8.27 -8.75 28.75
C TRP A 200 -6.82 -8.47 29.11
N PHE A 201 -5.95 -8.44 28.10
CA PHE A 201 -4.55 -8.17 28.32
C PHE A 201 -4.36 -6.66 28.39
N SER A 202 -4.53 -5.90 27.30
CA SER A 202 -4.14 -4.47 27.28
C SER A 202 -5.30 -3.47 27.22
N PRO A 203 -6.27 -3.59 26.29
CA PRO A 203 -7.26 -2.54 26.04
C PRO A 203 -8.08 -2.11 27.26
N VAL A 204 -8.36 -3.04 28.19
CA VAL A 204 -9.10 -2.75 29.41
C VAL A 204 -8.40 -1.73 30.34
N TRP A 205 -7.08 -1.63 30.25
CA TRP A 205 -6.26 -0.72 31.05
C TRP A 205 -5.93 0.59 30.35
N VAL A 206 -5.93 0.60 29.01
CA VAL A 206 -5.56 1.78 28.22
C VAL A 206 -6.77 2.65 27.90
N ILE A 207 -7.90 2.05 27.53
CA ILE A 207 -9.11 2.81 27.17
C ILE A 207 -9.66 3.47 28.43
N ALA A 208 -9.91 4.78 28.39
CA ALA A 208 -10.48 5.49 29.52
C ALA A 208 -12.00 5.23 29.62
N GLY A 209 -12.48 4.98 30.83
CA GLY A 209 -13.88 4.73 31.16
C GLY A 209 -14.35 5.55 32.36
N LYS A 210 -15.67 5.67 32.51
CA LYS A 210 -16.32 6.55 33.50
C LYS A 210 -16.05 6.14 34.96
N ASP A 211 -15.89 4.83 35.18
CA ASP A 211 -15.70 4.26 36.52
C ASP A 211 -14.21 4.07 36.88
N ASP A 212 -13.27 4.55 36.04
CA ASP A 212 -11.85 4.48 36.36
C ASP A 212 -11.53 5.26 37.64
N LYS A 213 -10.74 4.63 38.52
CA LYS A 213 -10.29 5.27 39.76
C LYS A 213 -9.49 6.53 39.44
N GLU A 214 -9.66 7.53 40.30
CA GLU A 214 -9.19 8.92 40.25
C GLU A 214 -7.68 9.15 40.04
N LYS A 215 -6.88 8.09 39.86
CA LYS A 215 -5.41 8.14 39.73
C LYS A 215 -4.89 8.27 38.30
N THR A 216 -5.76 8.32 37.30
CA THR A 216 -5.37 8.47 35.89
C THR A 216 -5.47 9.94 35.44
N VAL A 217 -4.65 10.33 34.45
CA VAL A 217 -4.47 11.71 33.94
C VAL A 217 -5.78 12.42 33.55
N THR A 218 -6.85 11.67 33.30
CA THR A 218 -8.20 12.21 33.07
C THR A 218 -8.91 12.48 34.40
N ASN A 219 -8.96 13.75 34.82
CA ASN A 219 -9.93 14.23 35.80
C ASN A 219 -11.34 13.72 35.40
N LYS A 220 -12.16 13.21 36.34
CA LYS A 220 -13.42 12.43 36.17
C LYS A 220 -14.48 13.03 35.24
N ARG A 221 -14.25 14.21 34.67
CA ARG A 221 -15.12 14.83 33.68
C ARG A 221 -15.19 13.97 32.41
N THR A 222 -16.41 13.60 32.03
CA THR A 222 -16.71 12.85 30.79
C THR A 222 -16.03 13.41 29.55
N SER A 223 -15.88 14.74 29.47
CA SER A 223 -15.18 15.41 28.38
C SER A 223 -13.71 14.99 28.25
N ASN A 224 -13.00 14.79 29.37
CA ASN A 224 -11.59 14.40 29.35
C ASN A 224 -11.42 12.96 28.87
N ILE A 225 -12.33 12.07 29.26
CA ILE A 225 -12.37 10.68 28.79
C ILE A 225 -12.59 10.67 27.27
N LEU A 226 -13.54 11.48 26.77
CA LEU A 226 -13.81 11.61 25.34
C LEU A 226 -12.63 12.18 24.57
N ILE A 227 -11.99 13.23 25.10
CA ILE A 227 -10.81 13.86 24.48
C ILE A 227 -9.67 12.84 24.41
N TYR A 228 -9.39 12.15 25.51
CA TYR A 228 -8.37 11.11 25.55
C TYR A 228 -8.64 9.99 24.55
N ASN A 229 -9.82 9.38 24.60
CA ASN A 229 -10.16 8.26 23.72
C ASN A 229 -10.22 8.69 22.25
N THR A 230 -10.69 9.89 21.94
CA THR A 230 -10.84 10.33 20.54
C THR A 230 -9.52 10.85 19.96
N PHE A 231 -8.82 11.74 20.66
CA PHE A 231 -7.64 12.40 20.11
C PHE A 231 -6.35 11.65 20.40
N CYS A 232 -6.22 10.97 21.55
CA CYS A 232 -5.00 10.21 21.83
C CYS A 232 -5.09 8.78 21.28
N LEU A 233 -6.22 8.08 21.44
CA LEU A 233 -6.41 6.75 20.86
C LEU A 233 -6.93 6.82 19.41
N GLY A 234 -8.05 7.49 19.17
CA GLY A 234 -8.74 7.50 17.88
C GLY A 234 -7.92 8.11 16.74
N LEU A 235 -7.34 9.29 16.94
CA LEU A 235 -6.52 9.95 15.91
C LEU A 235 -5.24 9.15 15.62
N SER A 236 -4.56 8.67 16.65
CA SER A 236 -3.33 7.87 16.49
C SER A 236 -3.63 6.49 15.86
N TYR A 237 -4.79 5.91 16.16
CA TYR A 237 -5.34 4.75 15.50
C TYR A 237 -5.57 4.99 14.00
N LEU A 238 -6.17 6.11 13.61
CA LEU A 238 -6.31 6.47 12.20
C LEU A 238 -4.97 6.64 11.49
N LEU A 239 -3.95 7.20 12.15
CA LEU A 239 -2.59 7.25 11.61
C LEU A 239 -2.05 5.84 11.38
N GLY A 240 -2.22 4.95 12.35
CA GLY A 240 -1.86 3.54 12.22
C GLY A 240 -2.60 2.82 11.07
N LEU A 241 -3.88 3.13 10.84
CA LEU A 241 -4.66 2.55 9.71
C LEU A 241 -4.15 2.97 8.32
N HIS A 242 -3.27 3.97 8.25
CA HIS A 242 -2.64 4.45 7.02
C HIS A 242 -1.14 4.12 6.96
N PHE A 243 -0.62 3.30 7.85
CA PHE A 243 0.81 3.00 7.93
C PHE A 243 1.35 2.45 6.60
N SER A 244 0.64 1.51 5.96
CA SER A 244 1.03 0.97 4.65
C SER A 244 0.80 1.95 3.49
N HIS A 245 0.28 3.14 3.75
CA HIS A 245 0.08 4.20 2.75
C HIS A 245 1.05 5.36 2.97
N ILE A 246 1.64 5.47 4.16
CA ILE A 246 2.81 6.32 4.47
C ILE A 246 4.07 5.61 3.94
N GLU A 247 4.00 5.11 2.70
CA GLU A 247 5.09 4.47 1.98
C GLU A 247 6.15 5.51 1.59
N ILE A 248 6.84 6.05 2.59
CA ILE A 248 8.03 6.87 2.37
C ILE A 248 9.10 5.89 1.87
N PRO A 249 9.57 6.00 0.60
CA PRO A 249 10.49 5.01 0.02
C PRO A 249 11.76 4.81 0.85
N PHE A 250 12.15 5.86 1.58
CA PHE A 250 13.25 5.83 2.53
C PHE A 250 13.01 4.88 3.72
N ILE A 251 11.83 4.93 4.36
CA ILE A 251 11.48 4.06 5.49
C ILE A 251 11.37 2.61 5.02
N GLN A 252 10.75 2.36 3.86
CA GLN A 252 10.66 1.02 3.29
C GLN A 252 12.03 0.41 3.02
N ARG A 253 12.96 1.21 2.48
CA ARG A 253 14.35 0.77 2.25
C ARG A 253 15.04 0.37 3.54
N ILE A 254 14.87 1.16 4.61
CA ILE A 254 15.44 0.86 5.93
C ILE A 254 14.81 -0.39 6.52
N ALA A 255 13.48 -0.48 6.55
CA ALA A 255 12.76 -1.64 7.05
C ALA A 255 13.18 -2.92 6.32
N HIS A 256 13.34 -2.85 4.99
CA HIS A 256 13.87 -3.95 4.21
C HIS A 256 15.32 -4.28 4.59
N LYS A 257 16.20 -3.29 4.82
CA LYS A 257 17.57 -3.62 5.28
C LYS A 257 17.56 -4.27 6.66
N ILE A 258 16.76 -3.78 7.61
CA ILE A 258 16.62 -4.36 8.96
C ILE A 258 16.16 -5.82 8.87
N ALA A 259 15.16 -6.11 8.04
CA ALA A 259 14.59 -7.45 7.90
C ALA A 259 15.55 -8.52 7.33
N PHE A 260 16.62 -8.12 6.62
CA PHE A 260 17.56 -9.04 5.98
C PHE A 260 19.00 -8.77 6.47
N PRO A 261 19.53 -9.57 7.41
CA PRO A 261 20.86 -9.37 8.03
C PRO A 261 22.01 -9.16 7.04
N GLU A 262 21.99 -9.87 5.91
CA GLU A 262 22.99 -9.73 4.83
C GLU A 262 23.09 -8.30 4.28
N ARG A 263 22.02 -7.51 4.40
CA ARG A 263 21.94 -6.13 3.91
C ARG A 263 22.36 -5.09 4.94
N TRP A 264 22.65 -5.47 6.18
CA TRP A 264 23.02 -4.53 7.25
C TRP A 264 24.33 -3.80 6.93
N LYS A 265 25.26 -4.46 6.23
CA LYS A 265 26.51 -3.82 5.75
C LYS A 265 26.28 -2.71 4.72
N LYS A 266 25.07 -2.64 4.13
CA LYS A 266 24.71 -1.65 3.09
C LYS A 266 23.99 -0.42 3.67
N PHE A 267 23.98 -0.21 4.99
CA PHE A 267 23.40 0.99 5.59
C PHE A 267 24.25 2.23 5.30
N ASN A 268 23.61 3.30 4.81
CA ASN A 268 24.28 4.59 4.68
C ASN A 268 24.30 5.30 6.05
N LYS A 269 25.24 6.23 6.28
CA LYS A 269 25.35 6.98 7.56
C LYS A 269 24.02 7.60 8.02
N ARG A 270 23.26 8.20 7.10
CA ARG A 270 21.93 8.80 7.40
C ARG A 270 20.89 7.77 7.84
N GLU A 271 20.89 6.59 7.22
CA GLU A 271 19.97 5.50 7.57
C GLU A 271 20.33 4.95 8.96
N LEU A 272 21.63 4.80 9.25
CA LEU A 272 22.10 4.34 10.56
C LEU A 272 21.72 5.32 11.68
N ILE A 273 21.89 6.64 11.46
CA ILE A 273 21.45 7.67 12.41
C ILE A 273 19.94 7.53 12.69
N LEU A 274 19.13 7.32 11.66
CA LEU A 274 17.69 7.12 11.84
C LEU A 274 17.38 5.83 12.61
N VAL A 275 18.05 4.72 12.31
CA VAL A 275 17.88 3.46 13.04
C VAL A 275 18.24 3.64 14.52
N MET A 276 19.36 4.30 14.81
CA MET A 276 19.77 4.62 16.18
C MET A 276 18.76 5.52 16.89
N PHE A 277 18.24 6.54 16.20
CA PHE A 277 17.19 7.40 16.73
C PHE A 277 15.92 6.61 17.08
N VAL A 278 15.43 5.78 16.16
CA VAL A 278 14.26 4.91 16.40
C VAL A 278 14.52 3.95 17.57
N LEU A 279 15.71 3.36 17.63
CA LEU A 279 16.11 2.46 18.72
C LEU A 279 16.11 3.18 20.08
N ILE A 280 16.67 4.40 20.16
CA ILE A 280 16.65 5.21 21.38
C ILE A 280 15.22 5.52 21.80
N VAL A 281 14.34 5.89 20.87
CA VAL A 281 12.91 6.12 21.15
C VAL A 281 12.24 4.86 21.67
N CYS A 282 12.47 3.70 21.06
CA CYS A 282 11.95 2.41 21.51
C CYS A 282 12.46 2.04 22.91
N ILE A 283 13.76 2.19 23.18
CA ILE A 283 14.36 1.91 24.50
C ILE A 283 13.77 2.85 25.54
N THR A 284 13.68 4.16 25.25
CA THR A 284 13.11 5.15 26.17
C THR A 284 11.66 4.82 26.48
N PHE A 285 10.87 4.48 25.47
CA PHE A 285 9.48 4.06 25.64
C PHE A 285 9.38 2.78 26.47
N ALA A 286 10.21 1.77 26.21
CA ALA A 286 10.25 0.54 27.00
C ALA A 286 10.64 0.80 28.47
N SER A 287 11.66 1.64 28.70
CA SER A 287 12.10 2.04 30.04
C SER A 287 11.01 2.80 30.81
N ILE A 288 10.30 3.72 30.16
CA ILE A 288 9.17 4.43 30.76
C ILE A 288 8.08 3.45 31.16
N ASN A 289 7.68 2.52 30.27
CA ASN A 289 6.68 1.52 30.61
C ASN A 289 7.17 0.64 31.77
N PHE A 290 8.41 0.15 31.74
CA PHE A 290 8.99 -0.64 32.82
C PHE A 290 9.02 0.13 34.17
N TRP A 291 9.37 1.40 34.14
CA TRP A 291 9.34 2.27 35.32
C TRP A 291 7.90 2.45 35.85
N TYR A 292 6.92 2.64 34.98
CA TYR A 292 5.51 2.67 35.39
C TYR A 292 5.03 1.32 35.93
N PHE A 293 5.44 0.21 35.32
CA PHE A 293 5.14 -1.14 35.81
C PHE A 293 5.71 -1.40 37.21
N SER A 294 6.91 -0.89 37.50
CA SER A 294 7.58 -1.09 38.79
C SER A 294 7.13 -0.11 39.89
N SER A 295 6.65 1.08 39.52
CA SER A 295 6.20 2.11 40.46
C SER A 295 4.74 1.97 40.91
N VAL A 296 3.90 1.24 40.16
CA VAL A 296 2.51 1.02 40.53
C VAL A 296 2.40 -0.03 41.64
N LYS A 297 1.70 0.31 42.73
CA LYS A 297 1.46 -0.56 43.90
C LYS A 297 0.80 -1.92 43.60
N TYR A 298 0.28 -2.12 42.40
CA TYR A 298 -0.28 -3.39 41.95
C TYR A 298 0.81 -4.13 41.17
N PRO A 299 1.24 -5.31 41.62
CA PRO A 299 2.29 -6.06 40.95
C PRO A 299 1.71 -6.84 39.76
N ILE A 300 1.12 -6.10 38.83
CA ILE A 300 0.55 -6.58 37.56
C ILE A 300 1.62 -7.36 36.79
N TRP A 301 2.90 -7.04 36.97
CA TRP A 301 4.03 -7.77 36.39
C TRP A 301 4.03 -9.27 36.69
N TYR A 302 3.53 -9.73 37.84
CA TYR A 302 3.43 -11.17 38.16
C TYR A 302 2.47 -11.92 37.24
N ILE A 303 1.49 -11.24 36.64
CA ILE A 303 0.57 -11.84 35.69
C ILE A 303 1.16 -11.73 34.28
N TRP A 304 1.75 -10.58 33.99
CA TRP A 304 2.19 -10.20 32.67
C TRP A 304 3.46 -10.90 32.20
N VAL A 305 4.49 -10.98 33.04
CA VAL A 305 5.75 -11.65 32.70
C VAL A 305 5.48 -13.13 32.39
N PRO A 306 4.77 -13.90 33.25
CA PRO A 306 4.44 -15.29 32.92
C PRO A 306 3.54 -15.44 31.69
N ALA A 307 2.56 -14.55 31.47
CA ALA A 307 1.73 -14.59 30.27
C ALA A 307 2.57 -14.45 28.99
N TRP A 308 3.54 -13.54 28.99
CA TRP A 308 4.49 -13.37 27.89
C TRP A 308 5.41 -14.56 27.71
N THR A 309 6.02 -15.03 28.81
CA THR A 309 6.86 -16.23 28.77
C THR A 309 6.07 -17.42 28.21
N CYS A 310 4.81 -17.58 28.62
CA CYS A 310 3.91 -18.62 28.10
C CYS A 310 3.66 -18.47 26.60
N ILE A 311 3.35 -17.27 26.11
CA ILE A 311 3.16 -17.01 24.67
C ILE A 311 4.43 -17.36 23.88
N PHE A 312 5.61 -16.92 24.33
CA PHE A 312 6.88 -17.23 23.67
C PHE A 312 7.18 -18.73 23.70
N VAL A 313 6.99 -19.39 24.84
CA VAL A 313 7.17 -20.84 24.98
C VAL A 313 6.22 -21.60 24.04
N ILE A 314 4.95 -21.23 23.97
CA ILE A 314 3.98 -21.84 23.05
C ILE A 314 4.42 -21.66 21.60
N ILE A 315 4.79 -20.44 21.18
CA ILE A 315 5.27 -20.16 19.82
C ILE A 315 6.53 -20.98 19.51
N SER A 316 7.48 -21.05 20.45
CA SER A 316 8.71 -21.85 20.32
C SER A 316 8.40 -23.35 20.20
N ILE A 317 7.54 -23.90 21.07
CA ILE A 317 7.12 -25.29 21.04
C ILE A 317 6.46 -25.63 19.70
N ILE A 318 5.46 -24.84 19.28
CA ILE A 318 4.78 -25.06 18.00
C ILE A 318 5.79 -24.96 16.85
N SER A 319 6.70 -23.99 16.88
CA SER A 319 7.74 -23.83 15.85
C SER A 319 8.71 -25.01 15.82
N CYS A 320 9.05 -25.60 16.96
CA CYS A 320 9.88 -26.81 17.05
C CYS A 320 9.18 -28.03 16.44
N PHE A 321 7.88 -28.20 16.68
CA PHE A 321 7.12 -29.34 16.17
C PHE A 321 6.76 -29.23 14.68
N ILE A 322 6.60 -28.03 14.13
CA ILE A 322 6.21 -27.79 12.72
C ILE A 322 7.45 -27.62 11.79
N LYS A 323 8.66 -27.59 12.36
CA LYS A 323 9.92 -27.11 11.77
C LYS A 323 10.33 -27.72 10.42
N SER A 324 9.99 -28.98 10.14
CA SER A 324 10.61 -29.69 9.01
C SER A 324 10.14 -29.18 7.63
N ASN A 325 8.93 -28.62 7.52
CA ASN A 325 8.31 -28.30 6.22
C ASN A 325 7.79 -26.86 6.09
N TYR A 326 7.96 -26.03 7.11
CA TYR A 326 7.33 -24.71 7.18
C TYR A 326 8.33 -23.60 7.49
N GLU A 327 8.05 -22.41 7.02
CA GLU A 327 8.74 -21.18 7.42
C GLU A 327 7.83 -20.33 8.30
N LEU A 328 8.40 -19.79 9.39
CA LEU A 328 7.68 -18.85 10.25
C LEU A 328 7.59 -17.50 9.53
N HIS A 329 6.43 -17.23 8.94
CA HIS A 329 6.17 -15.97 8.26
C HIS A 329 5.40 -15.02 9.19
N LEU A 330 6.13 -14.39 10.11
CA LEU A 330 5.52 -13.42 11.02
C LEU A 330 5.38 -12.07 10.31
N HIS A 331 4.15 -11.72 9.93
CA HIS A 331 3.87 -10.40 9.42
C HIS A 331 4.05 -9.33 10.51
N HIS A 332 4.69 -8.21 10.17
CA HIS A 332 4.96 -7.10 11.08
C HIS A 332 3.74 -6.63 11.90
N TYR A 333 2.51 -6.73 11.38
CA TYR A 333 1.30 -6.36 12.11
C TYR A 333 1.06 -7.23 13.36
N PHE A 334 1.53 -8.49 13.38
CA PHE A 334 1.53 -9.32 14.61
C PHE A 334 2.51 -8.77 15.66
N VAL A 335 3.64 -8.19 15.25
CA VAL A 335 4.56 -7.53 16.18
C VAL A 335 3.85 -6.36 16.87
N PHE A 336 3.07 -5.57 16.13
CA PHE A 336 2.32 -4.47 16.72
C PHE A 336 1.23 -4.95 17.68
N LEU A 337 0.55 -6.07 17.39
CA LEU A 337 -0.36 -6.70 18.36
C LEU A 337 0.38 -7.07 19.66
N MET A 338 1.59 -7.61 19.55
CA MET A 338 2.43 -7.94 20.69
C MET A 338 2.87 -6.67 21.45
N LEU A 339 3.23 -5.59 20.74
CA LEU A 339 3.60 -4.32 21.37
C LEU A 339 2.44 -3.68 22.12
N MET A 340 1.19 -3.81 21.66
CA MET A 340 0.02 -3.28 22.37
C MET A 340 -0.09 -3.85 23.78
N VAL A 341 0.23 -5.13 23.92
CA VAL A 341 0.18 -5.85 25.19
C VAL A 341 1.21 -5.20 26.14
N LEU A 342 2.38 -4.74 25.68
CA LEU A 342 3.34 -4.01 26.53
C LEU A 342 2.91 -2.59 26.96
N VAL A 343 1.84 -2.05 26.38
CA VAL A 343 1.33 -0.71 26.66
C VAL A 343 0.01 -0.82 27.40
N VAL A 344 0.06 -0.67 28.73
CA VAL A 344 -1.10 -0.92 29.62
C VAL A 344 -1.50 0.28 30.46
N HIS A 345 -0.82 1.42 30.32
CA HIS A 345 -1.07 2.57 31.17
C HIS A 345 -2.00 3.58 30.49
N GLN A 346 -2.98 4.07 31.24
CA GLN A 346 -3.90 5.13 30.80
C GLN A 346 -3.24 6.51 30.92
N ASN A 347 -2.26 6.78 30.07
CA ASN A 347 -1.66 8.09 29.87
C ASN A 347 -1.58 8.42 28.37
N TYR A 348 -1.31 9.68 28.03
CA TYR A 348 -1.34 10.14 26.64
C TYR A 348 -0.32 9.44 25.74
N VAL A 349 0.90 9.19 26.24
CA VAL A 349 1.99 8.57 25.49
C VAL A 349 1.67 7.11 25.17
N CYS A 350 1.24 6.37 26.19
CA CYS A 350 0.77 4.99 26.05
C CYS A 350 -0.47 4.93 25.14
N GLY A 351 -1.42 5.85 25.29
CA GLY A 351 -2.58 5.91 24.41
C GLY A 351 -2.20 6.10 22.94
N ILE A 352 -1.31 7.05 22.63
CA ILE A 352 -0.83 7.28 21.25
C ILE A 352 -0.12 6.03 20.71
N GLY A 353 0.83 5.47 21.47
CA GLY A 353 1.58 4.29 21.05
C GLY A 353 0.68 3.07 20.84
N TRP A 354 -0.30 2.89 21.72
CA TRP A 354 -1.29 1.83 21.62
C TRP A 354 -2.20 2.02 20.42
N GLY A 355 -2.70 3.25 20.17
CA GLY A 355 -3.58 3.54 19.05
C GLY A 355 -2.89 3.31 17.72
N ILE A 356 -1.66 3.80 17.54
CA ILE A 356 -0.83 3.51 16.35
C ILE A 356 -0.67 2.01 16.16
N SER A 357 -0.26 1.29 17.21
CA SER A 357 -0.04 -0.16 17.14
C SER A 357 -1.31 -0.92 16.75
N PHE A 358 -2.46 -0.53 17.33
CA PHE A 358 -3.74 -1.11 16.98
C PHE A 358 -4.15 -0.82 15.55
N GLY A 359 -3.92 0.40 15.08
CA GLY A 359 -4.20 0.81 13.70
C GLY A 359 -3.37 -0.01 12.71
N ILE A 360 -2.07 -0.17 12.95
CA ILE A 360 -1.19 -0.98 12.11
C ILE A 360 -1.63 -2.44 12.13
N TYR A 361 -2.01 -2.97 13.29
CA TYR A 361 -2.53 -4.32 13.40
C TYR A 361 -3.79 -4.51 12.54
N VAL A 362 -4.78 -3.63 12.68
CA VAL A 362 -6.05 -3.72 11.94
C VAL A 362 -5.84 -3.49 10.44
N GLU A 363 -4.99 -2.55 10.04
CA GLU A 363 -4.61 -2.35 8.64
C GLU A 363 -3.98 -3.62 8.07
N GLY A 364 -3.08 -4.24 8.84
CA GLY A 364 -2.38 -5.44 8.42
C GLY A 364 -3.31 -6.63 8.22
N VAL A 365 -4.18 -6.89 9.20
CA VAL A 365 -5.21 -7.93 9.12
C VAL A 365 -6.19 -7.67 7.98
N SER A 366 -6.55 -6.41 7.72
CA SER A 366 -7.39 -6.07 6.58
C SER A 366 -6.67 -6.35 5.27
N ASN A 367 -5.43 -5.89 5.09
CA ASN A 367 -4.68 -5.95 3.84
C ASN A 367 -4.21 -7.35 3.45
N TRP A 368 -3.60 -8.06 4.39
CA TRP A 368 -2.90 -9.32 4.16
C TRP A 368 -3.64 -10.52 4.75
N SER A 369 -4.77 -10.28 5.44
CA SER A 369 -5.48 -11.31 6.19
C SER A 369 -4.64 -11.83 7.36
N LEU A 370 -5.26 -12.46 8.37
CA LEU A 370 -4.54 -13.32 9.31
C LEU A 370 -4.15 -14.59 8.53
N ALA A 371 -3.09 -14.45 7.74
CA ALA A 371 -2.43 -15.55 7.05
C ALA A 371 -1.95 -16.58 8.08
N ASN A 372 -1.66 -17.79 7.60
CA ASN A 372 -1.12 -18.80 8.50
C ASN A 372 0.24 -18.32 8.98
N LEU A 373 0.49 -18.42 10.29
CA LEU A 373 1.79 -18.05 10.86
C LEU A 373 2.92 -18.96 10.32
N TRP A 374 2.54 -20.17 9.90
CA TRP A 374 3.40 -21.15 9.23
C TRP A 374 2.88 -21.39 7.83
N ASP A 375 3.70 -21.07 6.83
CA ASP A 375 3.45 -21.40 5.44
C ASP A 375 4.35 -22.56 5.02
N LYS A 376 3.80 -23.48 4.21
CA LYS A 376 4.61 -24.56 3.61
C LYS A 376 5.62 -23.92 2.66
N ARG A 377 6.87 -24.37 2.73
CA ARG A 377 7.91 -23.96 1.78
C ARG A 377 7.58 -24.37 0.35
#